data_AF-A0AAW8EGP1-F1
#
_entry.id   AF-A0AAW8EGP1-F1
#
_cell.length_a   1.000
_cell.length_b   1.000
_cell.length_c   1.000
_cell.angle_alpha   90.00
_cell.angle_beta   90.00
_cell.angle_gamma   90.00
#
_symmetry.space_group_name_H-M   'P 1'
#
loop_
_entity.id
_entity.type
_entity.pdbx_description
1 polymer ?
#
loop_
_entity_poly.entity_id
_entity_poly.type
_entity_poly.pdbx_seq_one_letter_code
_entity_poly.pdbx_strand_id
1 'polypeptide(L)'
;CEWVVYAKRPFAGPEAVLAYLSRYTHRVAISNSRLVAMDEQGVTFRWKDYRAKGRTRRKTMTLDADEFMRRFLLHVLPSGFHRIRHYGLLANGNRTANLVRIRELLGQEADAVAQIASLDAEPCRPQPTFVCMHCGAAMIVLLTLARGQPIRAPPPQVGVP
;
A
#
# COMPACT_ATOMS: atom_id res chain seq x y z
N CYS A 1 -7.19 23.66 -22.79
CA CYS A 1 -7.11 22.19 -22.72
C CYS A 1 -8.52 21.64 -22.59
N GLU A 2 -9.00 20.95 -23.61
CA GLU A 2 -10.30 20.27 -23.59
C GLU A 2 -10.18 19.00 -22.75
N TRP A 3 -10.83 18.97 -21.58
CA TRP A 3 -10.82 17.79 -20.72
C TRP A 3 -11.75 16.72 -21.30
N VAL A 4 -11.19 15.76 -22.03
CA VAL A 4 -11.93 14.62 -22.56
C VAL A 4 -12.07 13.55 -21.48
N VAL A 5 -13.21 13.54 -20.79
CA VAL A 5 -13.56 12.48 -19.83
C VAL A 5 -14.34 11.39 -20.57
N TYR A 6 -13.67 10.29 -20.91
CA TYR A 6 -14.33 9.11 -21.49
C TYR A 6 -14.82 8.18 -20.37
N ALA A 7 -16.13 8.15 -20.14
CA ALA A 7 -16.77 7.22 -19.22
C ALA A 7 -17.35 6.03 -20.01
N LYS A 8 -16.85 4.82 -19.74
CA LYS A 8 -17.38 3.56 -20.30
C LYS A 8 -18.13 2.79 -19.21
N ARG A 9 -19.21 2.11 -19.61
CA ARG A 9 -19.97 1.24 -18.71
C ARG A 9 -19.01 0.22 -18.05
N PRO A 10 -19.06 0.01 -16.72
CA PRO A 10 -18.15 -0.89 -16.03
C PRO A 10 -18.23 -2.31 -16.58
N PHE A 11 -17.09 -3.01 -16.60
CA PHE A 11 -16.99 -4.40 -17.02
C PHE A 11 -17.95 -5.29 -16.22
N ALA A 12 -18.49 -6.34 -16.87
CA ALA A 12 -19.06 -7.61 -16.36
C ALA A 12 -19.61 -7.73 -14.90
N GLY A 13 -19.99 -6.64 -14.23
CA GLY A 13 -20.42 -6.61 -12.82
C GLY A 13 -19.36 -6.07 -11.84
N PRO A 14 -19.79 -5.65 -10.62
CA PRO A 14 -18.91 -5.10 -9.59
C PRO A 14 -17.83 -6.09 -9.12
N GLU A 15 -18.11 -7.40 -9.12
CA GLU A 15 -17.15 -8.45 -8.76
C GLU A 15 -15.96 -8.48 -9.73
N ALA A 16 -16.23 -8.31 -11.03
CA ALA A 16 -15.18 -8.27 -12.05
C ALA A 16 -14.29 -7.03 -11.88
N VAL A 17 -14.88 -5.89 -11.54
CA VAL A 17 -14.14 -4.65 -11.24
C VAL A 17 -13.29 -4.82 -9.99
N LEU A 18 -13.85 -5.40 -8.93
CA LEU A 18 -13.11 -5.67 -7.69
C LEU A 18 -11.95 -6.64 -7.93
N ALA A 19 -12.19 -7.73 -8.65
CA ALA A 19 -11.16 -8.71 -9.01
C ALA A 19 -10.07 -8.10 -9.91
N TYR A 20 -10.43 -7.15 -10.78
CA TYR A 20 -9.45 -6.40 -11.57
C TYR A 20 -8.62 -5.52 -10.65
N LEU A 21 -9.23 -4.57 -9.93
CA LEU A 21 -8.53 -3.59 -9.08
C LEU A 21 -7.69 -4.25 -8.00
N SER A 22 -8.19 -5.30 -7.34
CA SER A 22 -7.46 -6.02 -6.29
C SER A 22 -6.14 -6.60 -6.79
N ARG A 23 -6.09 -7.06 -8.05
CA ARG A 23 -4.84 -7.52 -8.65
C ARG A 23 -3.82 -6.39 -8.85
N TYR A 24 -4.26 -5.16 -9.11
CA TYR A 24 -3.37 -4.00 -9.24
C TYR A 24 -2.91 -3.46 -7.88
N THR A 25 -3.77 -3.50 -6.88
CA THR A 25 -3.47 -2.95 -5.54
C THR A 25 -2.71 -3.93 -4.64
N HIS A 26 -2.87 -5.25 -4.84
CA HIS A 26 -2.26 -6.25 -3.96
C HIS A 26 -1.11 -7.03 -4.59
N ARG A 27 -1.08 -7.29 -5.91
CA ARG A 27 0.02 -8.11 -6.50
C ARG A 27 1.35 -7.36 -6.53
N VAL A 28 2.44 -8.02 -6.17
CA VAL A 28 3.81 -7.47 -6.22
C VAL A 28 4.38 -7.59 -7.65
N ALA A 29 5.68 -7.31 -7.83
CA ALA A 29 6.44 -7.38 -9.08
C ALA A 29 6.15 -8.61 -9.96
N ILE A 30 6.14 -9.79 -9.34
CA ILE A 30 5.99 -11.07 -10.01
C ILE A 30 5.24 -12.04 -9.10
N SER A 31 4.43 -12.93 -9.69
CA SER A 31 3.74 -13.98 -8.94
C SER A 31 4.57 -15.26 -8.91
N ASN A 32 4.51 -16.02 -7.81
CA ASN A 32 5.25 -17.28 -7.65
C ASN A 32 5.04 -18.26 -8.80
N SER A 33 3.81 -18.34 -9.34
CA SER A 33 3.51 -19.18 -10.50
C SER A 33 4.32 -18.85 -11.75
N ARG A 34 4.98 -17.69 -11.82
CA ARG A 34 5.83 -17.30 -12.95
C ARG A 34 7.29 -17.67 -12.74
N LEU A 35 7.72 -18.00 -11.53
CA LEU A 35 9.05 -18.54 -11.27
C LEU A 35 9.10 -19.99 -11.78
N VAL A 36 10.17 -20.34 -12.47
CA VAL A 36 10.34 -21.65 -13.12
C VAL A 36 11.45 -22.44 -12.44
N ALA A 37 12.60 -21.82 -12.21
CA ALA A 37 13.76 -22.43 -11.59
C ALA A 37 14.63 -21.38 -10.89
N MET A 38 15.43 -21.84 -9.94
CA MET A 38 16.52 -21.09 -9.32
C MET A 38 17.69 -22.05 -9.14
N ASP A 39 18.81 -21.76 -9.79
CA ASP A 39 20.03 -22.58 -9.75
C ASP A 39 21.29 -21.69 -9.82
N GLU A 40 22.45 -22.30 -10.02
CA GLU A 40 23.74 -21.61 -10.12
C GLU A 40 23.81 -20.62 -11.31
N GLN A 41 22.95 -20.77 -12.32
CA GLN A 41 22.84 -19.85 -13.45
C GLN A 41 21.89 -18.67 -13.17
N GLY A 42 21.16 -18.70 -12.04
CA GLY A 42 20.31 -17.61 -11.58
C GLY A 42 18.82 -17.98 -11.49
N VAL A 43 17.95 -16.99 -11.71
CA VAL A 43 16.50 -17.11 -11.55
C VAL A 43 15.80 -17.09 -12.89
N THR A 44 15.14 -18.19 -13.24
CA THR A 44 14.35 -18.34 -14.46
C THR A 44 12.88 -18.04 -14.21
N PHE A 45 12.28 -17.15 -15.01
CA PHE A 45 10.87 -16.81 -14.88
C PHE A 45 10.16 -16.53 -16.21
N ARG A 46 8.84 -16.74 -16.23
CA ARG A 46 7.96 -16.51 -17.36
C ARG A 46 7.56 -15.04 -17.45
N TRP A 47 7.89 -14.39 -18.55
CA TRP A 47 7.51 -13.02 -18.86
C TRP A 47 6.53 -12.91 -20.04
N LYS A 48 5.86 -11.76 -20.16
CA LYS A 48 4.94 -11.47 -21.27
C LYS A 48 5.58 -10.45 -22.18
N ASP A 49 5.90 -10.85 -23.40
CA ASP A 49 6.39 -9.95 -24.44
C ASP A 49 5.24 -9.13 -24.98
N TYR A 50 5.16 -7.85 -24.62
CA TYR A 50 4.06 -6.99 -25.08
C TYR A 50 4.14 -6.64 -26.56
N ARG A 51 5.31 -6.82 -27.20
CA ARG A 51 5.52 -6.56 -28.63
C ARG A 51 5.08 -7.73 -29.50
N ALA A 52 5.15 -8.95 -28.99
CA ALA A 52 4.69 -10.16 -29.68
C ALA A 52 3.15 -10.31 -29.63
N LYS A 53 2.55 -10.72 -30.76
CA LYS A 53 1.12 -11.04 -30.88
C LYS A 53 0.89 -12.57 -30.80
N GLY A 54 -0.28 -12.99 -30.32
CA GLY A 54 -0.69 -14.39 -30.33
C GLY A 54 0.00 -15.28 -29.26
N ARG A 55 0.16 -16.57 -29.56
CA ARG A 55 0.62 -17.60 -28.62
C ARG A 55 2.09 -17.45 -28.18
N THR A 56 2.91 -16.74 -28.95
CA THR A 56 4.34 -16.50 -28.68
C THR A 56 4.60 -15.39 -27.65
N ARG A 57 3.54 -14.84 -27.07
CA ARG A 57 3.60 -13.73 -26.13
C ARG A 57 4.16 -14.10 -24.76
N ARG A 58 4.12 -15.38 -24.39
CA ARG A 58 4.71 -15.86 -23.13
C ARG A 58 6.07 -16.43 -23.44
N LYS A 59 7.11 -15.88 -22.81
CA LYS A 59 8.50 -16.30 -22.97
C LYS A 59 9.12 -16.54 -21.60
N THR A 60 10.25 -17.21 -21.57
CA THR A 60 11.06 -17.41 -20.36
C THR A 60 12.34 -16.59 -20.49
N MET A 61 12.86 -16.11 -19.38
CA MET A 61 14.22 -15.54 -19.31
C MET A 61 14.86 -15.93 -17.98
N THR A 62 16.19 -15.96 -17.96
CA THR A 62 17.00 -16.15 -16.76
C THR A 62 17.77 -14.87 -16.50
N LEU A 63 17.88 -14.48 -15.24
CA LEU A 63 18.72 -13.39 -14.77
C LEU A 63 19.59 -13.89 -13.62
N ASP A 64 20.75 -13.28 -13.46
CA ASP A 64 21.53 -13.43 -12.23
C ASP A 64 20.68 -13.09 -11.00
N ALA A 65 20.92 -13.79 -9.89
CA ALA A 65 20.16 -13.63 -8.66
C ALA A 65 20.16 -12.17 -8.18
N ASP A 66 21.31 -11.49 -8.24
CA ASP A 66 21.45 -10.10 -7.81
C ASP A 66 20.63 -9.13 -8.67
N GLU A 67 20.62 -9.32 -9.99
CA GLU A 67 19.84 -8.47 -10.89
C GLU A 67 18.34 -8.76 -10.77
N PHE A 68 17.95 -10.02 -10.53
CA PHE A 68 16.58 -10.35 -10.19
C PHE A 68 16.14 -9.65 -8.90
N MET A 69 16.95 -9.72 -7.84
CA MET A 69 16.66 -9.09 -6.55
C MET A 69 16.60 -7.57 -6.68
N ARG A 70 17.54 -6.95 -7.38
CA ARG A 70 17.54 -5.50 -7.65
C ARG A 70 16.23 -5.07 -8.32
N ARG A 71 15.80 -5.78 -9.37
CA ARG A 71 14.53 -5.48 -10.08
C ARG A 71 13.29 -5.74 -9.22
N PHE A 72 13.32 -6.79 -8.40
CA PHE A 72 12.23 -7.10 -7.48
C PHE A 72 12.05 -5.97 -6.47
N LEU A 73 13.15 -5.49 -5.87
CA LEU A 73 13.13 -4.45 -4.85
C LEU A 73 12.65 -3.09 -5.37
N LEU A 74 12.74 -2.81 -6.69
CA LEU A 74 12.11 -1.62 -7.29
C LEU A 74 10.58 -1.56 -7.09
N HIS A 75 9.94 -2.68 -6.77
CA HIS A 75 8.50 -2.76 -6.53
C HIS A 75 8.16 -2.73 -5.03
N VAL A 76 9.16 -2.71 -4.16
CA VAL A 76 8.99 -2.59 -2.71
C VAL A 76 9.10 -1.12 -2.35
N LEU A 77 8.05 -0.58 -1.74
CA LEU A 77 8.05 0.82 -1.32
C LEU A 77 8.99 0.98 -0.10
N PRO A 78 9.78 2.06 -0.04
CA PRO A 78 10.57 2.38 1.14
C PRO A 78 9.69 2.54 2.39
N SER A 79 10.30 2.40 3.56
CA SER A 79 9.61 2.59 4.84
C SER A 79 8.94 3.98 4.90
N GLY A 80 7.71 4.02 5.43
CA GLY A 80 6.89 5.24 5.52
C GLY A 80 6.09 5.59 4.26
N PHE A 81 6.25 4.86 3.14
CA PHE A 81 5.44 5.08 1.94
C PHE A 81 4.27 4.10 1.86
N HIS A 82 3.07 4.62 1.58
CA HIS A 82 1.87 3.81 1.37
C HIS A 82 1.65 3.50 -0.11
N ARG A 83 1.35 2.23 -0.39
CA ARG A 83 1.06 1.74 -1.75
C ARG A 83 -0.27 2.28 -2.29
N ILE A 84 -1.26 2.43 -1.43
CA ILE A 84 -2.56 3.02 -1.76
C ILE A 84 -2.65 4.34 -0.97
N ARG A 85 -2.90 5.44 -1.68
CA ARG A 85 -3.11 6.75 -1.08
C ARG A 85 -4.59 7.10 -1.16
N HIS A 86 -5.16 7.47 -0.03
CA HIS A 86 -6.54 7.92 0.04
C HIS A 86 -6.59 9.45 -0.09
N TYR A 87 -7.58 9.94 -0.83
CA TYR A 87 -7.83 11.36 -1.05
C TYR A 87 -9.27 11.71 -0.66
N GLY A 88 -9.54 12.99 -0.46
CA GLY A 88 -10.86 13.50 -0.09
C GLY A 88 -11.30 12.99 1.29
N LEU A 89 -12.50 12.40 1.35
CA LEU A 89 -13.13 11.94 2.59
C LEU A 89 -12.25 10.97 3.39
N LEU A 90 -11.50 10.10 2.69
CA LEU A 90 -10.65 9.08 3.32
C LEU A 90 -9.18 9.51 3.49
N ALA A 91 -8.83 10.77 3.21
CA ALA A 91 -7.46 11.25 3.36
C ALA A 91 -6.99 11.17 4.83
N ASN A 92 -5.80 10.63 5.08
CA ASN A 92 -5.32 10.29 6.43
C ASN A 92 -5.45 11.42 7.47
N GLY A 93 -5.17 12.68 7.09
CA GLY A 93 -5.22 13.80 8.04
C GLY A 93 -6.61 14.08 8.61
N ASN A 94 -7.68 13.87 7.81
CA ASN A 94 -9.05 14.18 8.22
C ASN A 94 -9.94 12.93 8.29
N ARG A 95 -9.39 11.74 7.98
CA ARG A 95 -10.13 10.49 7.83
C ARG A 95 -11.00 10.20 9.05
N THR A 96 -10.47 10.34 10.27
CA THR A 96 -11.21 10.05 11.49
C THR A 96 -12.42 10.96 11.66
N ALA A 97 -12.22 12.28 11.56
CA ALA A 97 -13.30 13.26 11.67
C ALA A 97 -14.36 13.09 10.55
N ASN A 98 -13.90 12.88 9.31
CA ASN A 98 -14.78 12.65 8.17
C ASN A 98 -15.62 11.37 8.33
N LEU A 99 -15.03 10.28 8.82
CA LEU A 99 -15.75 9.03 9.04
C LEU A 99 -16.82 9.16 10.13
N VAL A 100 -16.54 9.88 11.22
CA VAL A 100 -17.54 10.20 12.24
C VAL A 100 -18.69 10.98 11.62
N ARG A 101 -18.37 12.05 10.88
CA ARG A 101 -19.38 12.89 10.23
C ARG A 101 -20.24 12.13 9.22
N ILE A 102 -19.64 11.24 8.43
CA ILE A 102 -20.36 10.40 7.46
C ILE A 102 -21.33 9.47 8.18
N ARG A 103 -20.93 8.85 9.30
CA ARG A 103 -21.81 7.95 10.07
C ARG A 103 -23.00 8.69 10.67
N GLU A 104 -22.78 9.87 11.24
CA GLU A 104 -23.86 10.75 11.71
C GLU A 104 -24.87 11.06 10.60
N LEU A 105 -24.39 11.47 9.43
CA LEU A 105 -25.23 11.81 8.29
C LEU A 105 -25.99 10.60 7.71
N LEU A 106 -25.42 9.40 7.84
CA LEU A 106 -26.05 8.15 7.43
C LEU A 106 -26.97 7.57 8.52
N GLY A 107 -27.09 8.20 9.69
CA GLY A 107 -27.88 7.69 10.81
C GLY A 107 -27.34 6.36 11.37
N GLN A 108 -26.05 6.08 11.18
CA GLN A 108 -25.41 4.88 11.73
C GLN A 108 -24.85 5.18 13.11
N GLU A 109 -25.43 4.58 14.15
CA GLU A 109 -24.88 4.63 15.50
C GLU A 109 -23.51 3.91 15.56
N ALA A 110 -22.61 4.41 16.41
CA ALA A 110 -21.21 4.01 16.47
C ALA A 110 -20.98 2.51 16.79
N ASP A 111 -21.99 1.80 17.26
CA ASP A 111 -21.90 0.42 17.78
C ASP A 111 -21.58 -0.64 16.72
N ALA A 112 -21.97 -0.45 15.45
CA ALA A 112 -21.72 -1.44 14.40
C ALA A 112 -20.21 -1.61 14.07
N VAL A 113 -19.39 -0.58 14.33
CA VAL A 113 -17.96 -0.56 13.97
C VAL A 113 -17.11 -1.28 15.02
N ALA A 114 -17.53 -1.25 16.29
CA ALA A 114 -16.87 -1.99 17.38
C ALA A 114 -17.01 -3.52 17.22
N GLN A 115 -18.12 -3.98 16.64
CA GLN A 115 -18.38 -5.40 16.42
C GLN A 115 -17.57 -6.00 15.26
N ILE A 116 -17.31 -5.23 14.18
CA ILE A 116 -16.49 -5.72 13.06
C ILE A 116 -15.00 -5.74 13.44
N ALA A 117 -14.53 -4.73 14.18
CA ALA A 117 -13.13 -4.66 14.61
C ALA A 117 -12.74 -5.76 15.62
N SER A 118 -13.72 -6.34 16.33
CA SER A 118 -13.49 -7.40 17.32
C SER A 118 -13.49 -8.81 16.73
N LEU A 119 -14.03 -9.01 15.53
CA LEU A 119 -14.04 -10.32 14.85
C LEU A 119 -12.70 -10.67 14.19
N ASP A 120 -11.89 -9.67 13.83
CA ASP A 120 -10.56 -9.84 13.19
C ASP A 120 -9.39 -9.58 14.16
N ALA A 121 -9.68 -9.30 15.44
CA ALA A 121 -8.67 -8.97 16.43
C ALA A 121 -8.17 -10.21 17.18
N GLU A 122 -7.19 -10.91 16.61
CA GLU A 122 -6.24 -11.67 17.44
C GLU A 122 -5.67 -10.73 18.51
N PRO A 123 -5.52 -11.16 19.78
CA PRO A 123 -4.98 -10.31 20.84
C PRO A 123 -3.56 -9.86 20.45
N CYS A 124 -3.49 -8.63 19.94
CA CYS A 124 -2.27 -8.02 19.47
C CYS A 124 -1.40 -7.78 20.70
N ARG A 125 -0.45 -8.67 20.95
CA ARG A 125 0.62 -8.42 21.92
C ARG A 125 1.24 -7.07 21.54
N PRO A 126 1.37 -6.11 22.48
CA PRO A 126 1.90 -4.80 22.17
C PRO A 126 3.27 -4.97 21.55
N GLN A 127 3.39 -4.72 20.24
CA GLN A 127 4.67 -4.82 19.56
C GLN A 127 5.58 -3.70 20.09
N PRO A 128 6.81 -4.01 20.50
CA PRO A 128 7.74 -2.99 20.98
C PRO A 128 7.99 -1.97 19.88
N THR A 129 7.79 -0.69 20.18
CA THR A 129 7.94 0.43 19.22
C THR A 129 9.37 0.53 18.69
N PHE A 130 10.35 0.06 19.46
CA PHE A 130 11.77 0.06 19.10
C PHE A 130 12.35 -1.33 19.36
N VAL A 131 13.02 -1.87 18.34
CA VAL A 131 13.74 -3.16 18.41
C VAL A 131 15.19 -2.96 18.03
N CYS A 132 16.10 -3.65 18.71
CA CYS A 132 17.52 -3.60 18.39
C CYS A 132 17.79 -4.29 17.04
N MET A 133 18.48 -3.62 16.10
CA MET A 133 18.77 -4.19 14.78
C MET A 133 19.81 -5.34 14.81
N HIS A 134 20.50 -5.55 15.93
CA HIS A 134 21.50 -6.61 16.07
C HIS A 134 20.93 -7.89 16.70
N CYS A 135 20.13 -7.75 17.77
CA CYS A 135 19.62 -8.90 18.53
C CYS A 135 18.09 -9.03 18.54
N GLY A 136 17.35 -8.07 18.00
CA GLY A 136 15.88 -8.10 17.95
C GLY A 136 15.18 -7.85 19.30
N ALA A 137 15.92 -7.60 20.38
CA ALA A 137 15.35 -7.33 21.69
C ALA A 137 14.55 -6.01 21.71
N ALA A 138 13.49 -5.98 22.52
CA ALA A 138 12.70 -4.78 22.76
C ALA A 138 13.55 -3.72 23.47
N MET A 139 13.58 -2.51 22.92
CA MET A 139 14.29 -1.39 23.52
C MET A 139 13.36 -0.59 24.44
N ILE A 140 13.91 -0.12 25.55
CA ILE A 140 13.22 0.74 26.51
C ILE A 140 13.68 2.17 26.30
N VAL A 141 12.75 3.13 26.22
CA VAL A 141 13.09 4.55 26.12
C VAL A 141 13.50 5.05 27.51
N LEU A 142 14.78 5.33 27.68
CA LEU A 142 15.31 5.86 28.95
C LEU A 142 15.15 7.38 29.06
N LEU A 143 15.26 8.09 27.94
CA LEU A 143 15.20 9.55 27.90
C LEU A 143 14.67 10.02 26.54
N THR A 144 13.72 10.95 26.58
CA THR A 144 13.23 11.64 25.38
C THR A 144 13.74 13.08 25.41
N LEU A 145 14.67 13.42 24.53
CA LEU A 145 15.14 14.80 24.37
C LEU A 145 14.14 15.57 23.51
N ALA A 146 13.44 16.53 24.10
CA ALA A 146 12.57 17.42 23.35
C ALA A 146 13.39 18.32 22.41
N ARG A 147 12.89 18.61 21.21
CA ARG A 147 13.53 19.58 20.32
C ARG A 147 13.42 20.98 20.93
N GLY A 148 14.54 21.70 21.02
CA GLY A 148 14.59 23.07 21.56
C GLY A 148 14.05 24.17 20.63
N GLN A 149 13.73 23.85 19.37
CA GLN A 149 13.19 24.81 18.39
C GLN A 149 12.16 24.11 17.48
N PRO A 150 10.99 24.71 17.20
CA PRO A 150 10.01 24.17 16.26
C PRO A 150 10.54 24.23 14.82
N ILE A 151 10.24 23.21 14.00
CA ILE A 151 10.51 23.20 12.55
C ILE A 151 9.51 24.14 11.88
N ARG A 152 9.82 25.44 11.83
CA ARG A 152 8.98 26.54 11.29
C ARG A 152 7.57 26.64 11.90
N ALA A 153 7.28 27.77 12.53
CA ALA A 153 5.89 28.12 12.83
C ALA A 153 5.06 28.16 11.52
N PRO A 154 3.79 27.73 11.54
CA PRO A 154 2.89 27.96 10.42
C PRO A 154 2.81 29.46 10.13
N PRO A 155 2.65 29.89 8.86
CA PRO A 155 2.51 31.29 8.55
C PRO A 155 1.32 31.88 9.33
N PRO A 156 1.46 33.09 9.91
CA PRO A 156 0.38 33.70 10.67
C PRO A 156 -0.84 33.82 9.76
N GLN A 157 -2.01 33.46 10.30
CA GLN A 157 -3.28 33.65 9.60
C GLN A 157 -3.45 35.16 9.41
N VAL A 158 -3.28 35.62 8.16
CA VAL A 158 -3.69 36.96 7.77
C VAL A 158 -5.20 36.98 7.89
N GLY A 159 -5.71 37.65 8.93
CA GLY A 159 -7.12 37.93 9.07
C GLY A 159 -7.61 38.66 7.83
N VAL A 160 -8.59 38.08 7.15
CA VAL A 160 -9.35 38.79 6.12
C VAL A 160 -10.43 39.60 6.85
N PRO A 161 -10.59 40.90 6.56
CA PRO A 161 -11.72 41.69 7.05
C PRO A 161 -13.06 41.20 6.49
#